data_AF-A0A945PQ14-F1
#
_entry.id   AF-A0A945PQ14-F1
#
_cell.length_a   1.000
_cell.length_b   1.000
_cell.length_c   1.000
_cell.angle_alpha   90.00
_cell.angle_beta   90.00
_cell.angle_gamma   90.00
#
_symmetry.space_group_name_H-M   'P 1'
#
loop_
_entity.id
_entity.type
_entity.pdbx_description
1 polymer ?
#
loop_
_entity_poly.entity_id
_entity_poly.type
_entity_poly.pdbx_seq_one_letter_code
_entity_poly.pdbx_strand_id
1 'polypeptide(L)'
;NNLPLLLEAAVILRRRNSQVRFVLPHLRDEAWSWMAEALDSVDLPDAETILRAPRCFHQVLPQLQAAWVTSGTAVLETAAHRVPPVLVYHIPSAFTTWLYRQMLAIPFVGGLNLLTGQRVCPEHLGARICPEQLADDLEQRLDGDCRKDVLKSIEHWHRAFATPGPAARAAQAIESVLKP
;
A
#
# COMPACT_ATOMS: atom_id res chain seq x y z
N ASN A 1 -7.21 -12.12 -2.32
CA ASN A 1 -7.86 -11.22 -1.35
C ASN A 1 -6.88 -11.03 -0.20
N ASN A 2 -6.62 -9.78 0.19
CA ASN A 2 -5.57 -9.45 1.17
C ASN A 2 -6.15 -9.13 2.55
N LEU A 3 -7.45 -8.77 2.65
CA LEU A 3 -8.01 -8.22 3.88
C LEU A 3 -7.87 -9.12 5.11
N PRO A 4 -8.18 -10.44 5.09
CA PRO A 4 -8.04 -11.27 6.29
C PRO A 4 -6.62 -11.25 6.87
N LEU A 5 -5.62 -11.37 6.00
CA LEU A 5 -4.20 -11.29 6.37
C LEU A 5 -3.83 -9.92 6.98
N LEU A 6 -4.36 -8.83 6.41
CA LEU A 6 -4.13 -7.48 6.95
C LEU A 6 -4.81 -7.28 8.30
N LEU A 7 -5.96 -7.91 8.53
CA LEU A 7 -6.66 -7.86 9.81
C LEU A 7 -5.90 -8.65 10.90
N GLU A 8 -5.32 -9.79 10.57
CA GLU A 8 -4.42 -10.52 11.48
C GLU A 8 -3.22 -9.64 11.89
N ALA A 9 -2.58 -8.97 10.93
CA ALA A 9 -1.51 -8.01 11.20
C ALA A 9 -1.98 -6.81 12.04
N ALA A 10 -3.20 -6.31 11.80
CA ALA A 10 -3.79 -5.22 12.56
C ALA A 10 -4.04 -5.59 14.03
N VAL A 11 -4.49 -6.83 14.30
CA VAL A 11 -4.64 -7.36 15.67
C VAL A 11 -3.30 -7.38 16.39
N ILE A 12 -2.23 -7.82 15.72
CA ILE A 12 -0.88 -7.85 16.29
C ILE A 12 -0.43 -6.43 16.65
N LEU A 13 -0.53 -5.47 15.73
CA LEU A 13 -0.19 -4.07 15.99
C LEU A 13 -0.99 -3.48 17.15
N ARG A 14 -2.30 -3.73 17.19
CA ARG A 14 -3.19 -3.21 18.24
C ARG A 14 -2.82 -3.76 19.62
N ARG A 15 -2.39 -5.03 19.71
CA ARG A 15 -1.89 -5.64 20.95
C ARG A 15 -0.58 -5.02 21.42
N ARG A 16 0.30 -4.62 20.50
CA ARG A 16 1.57 -3.94 20.82
C ARG A 16 1.36 -2.47 21.21
N ASN A 17 0.46 -1.78 20.52
CA ASN A 17 0.15 -0.38 20.73
C ASN A 17 -1.36 -0.12 20.61
N SER A 18 -2.01 0.08 21.75
CA SER A 18 -3.45 0.38 21.86
C SER A 18 -3.84 1.78 21.40
N GLN A 19 -2.90 2.59 20.90
CA GLN A 19 -3.20 3.89 20.28
C GLN A 19 -3.30 3.80 18.75
N VAL A 20 -2.82 2.73 18.12
CA VAL A 20 -2.89 2.58 16.65
C VAL A 20 -4.34 2.40 16.22
N ARG A 21 -4.79 3.27 15.32
CA ARG A 21 -6.10 3.20 14.67
C ARG A 21 -5.91 2.99 13.18
N PHE A 22 -6.87 2.32 12.55
CA PHE A 22 -6.84 2.01 11.13
C PHE A 22 -7.97 2.71 10.40
N VAL A 23 -7.74 2.97 9.11
CA VAL A 23 -8.77 3.44 8.18
C VAL A 23 -8.84 2.42 7.06
N LEU A 24 -10.03 1.92 6.76
CA LEU A 24 -10.29 0.98 5.67
C LEU A 24 -11.05 1.70 4.55
N PRO A 25 -10.35 2.32 3.58
CA PRO A 25 -11.02 2.87 2.41
C PRO A 25 -11.31 1.79 1.38
N HIS A 26 -12.53 1.78 0.84
CA HIS A 26 -12.88 0.91 -0.29
C HIS A 26 -13.87 1.58 -1.24
N LEU A 27 -13.68 1.36 -2.55
CA LEU A 27 -14.46 2.03 -3.59
C LEU A 27 -15.81 1.36 -3.87
N ARG A 28 -15.87 0.02 -3.75
CA ARG A 28 -17.03 -0.77 -4.19
C ARG A 28 -17.99 -1.00 -3.03
N ASP A 29 -19.23 -0.57 -3.19
CA ASP A 29 -20.21 -0.65 -2.12
C ASP A 29 -20.61 -2.11 -1.84
N GLU A 30 -20.62 -2.96 -2.87
CA GLU A 30 -20.99 -4.37 -2.80
C GLU A 30 -20.01 -5.20 -1.96
N ALA A 31 -18.77 -4.72 -1.82
CA ALA A 31 -17.76 -5.39 -1.03
C ALA A 31 -17.95 -5.17 0.49
N TRP A 32 -18.76 -4.21 0.93
CA TRP A 32 -18.87 -3.93 2.36
C TRP A 32 -19.51 -5.04 3.18
N SER A 33 -20.42 -5.84 2.59
CA SER A 33 -21.05 -6.96 3.30
C SER A 33 -19.99 -7.97 3.76
N TRP A 34 -19.17 -8.48 2.83
CA TRP A 34 -18.15 -9.47 3.18
C TRP A 34 -17.01 -8.85 4.00
N MET A 35 -16.68 -7.56 3.79
CA MET A 35 -15.66 -6.89 4.61
C MET A 35 -16.14 -6.71 6.06
N ALA A 36 -17.43 -6.45 6.29
CA ALA A 36 -18.01 -6.41 7.63
C ALA A 36 -17.89 -7.79 8.30
N GLU A 37 -18.25 -8.87 7.61
CA GLU A 37 -18.08 -10.24 8.12
C GLU A 37 -16.61 -10.56 8.46
N ALA A 38 -15.66 -10.12 7.63
CA ALA A 38 -14.23 -10.29 7.89
C ALA A 38 -13.74 -9.45 9.08
N LEU A 39 -14.31 -8.27 9.31
CA LEU A 39 -14.00 -7.45 10.49
C LEU A 39 -14.56 -8.08 11.77
N ASP A 40 -15.75 -8.66 11.69
CA ASP A 40 -16.42 -9.30 12.83
C ASP A 40 -15.74 -10.63 13.24
N SER A 41 -14.91 -11.21 12.36
CA SER A 41 -14.19 -12.46 12.63
C SER A 41 -12.85 -12.27 13.36
N VAL A 42 -12.40 -11.04 13.58
CA VAL A 42 -11.15 -10.72 14.29
C VAL A 42 -11.42 -10.00 15.60
N ASP A 43 -10.61 -10.30 16.61
CA ASP A 43 -10.68 -9.66 17.92
C ASP A 43 -9.92 -8.32 17.91
N LEU A 44 -10.59 -7.29 17.39
CA LEU A 44 -10.15 -5.90 17.47
C LEU A 44 -11.07 -5.13 18.43
N PRO A 45 -10.54 -4.58 19.54
CA PRO A 45 -11.37 -3.89 20.52
C PRO A 45 -11.97 -2.62 19.90
N ASP A 46 -13.30 -2.50 19.96
CA ASP A 46 -14.10 -1.33 19.64
C ASP A 46 -14.28 -0.95 18.16
N ALA A 47 -15.48 -0.42 17.87
CA ALA A 47 -15.85 0.17 16.58
C ALA A 47 -14.97 1.37 16.17
N GLU A 48 -14.24 1.99 17.12
CA GLU A 48 -13.31 3.09 16.85
C GLU A 48 -11.94 2.64 16.31
N THR A 49 -11.58 1.35 16.41
CA THR A 49 -10.25 0.87 15.99
C THR A 49 -10.11 0.88 14.47
N ILE A 50 -11.18 0.62 13.73
CA ILE A 50 -11.18 0.66 12.25
C ILE A 50 -12.28 1.61 11.76
N LEU A 51 -11.87 2.75 11.23
CA LEU A 51 -12.76 3.67 10.53
C LEU A 51 -13.04 3.15 9.11
N ARG A 52 -14.30 2.81 8.85
CA ARG A 52 -14.79 2.45 7.50
C ARG A 52 -14.92 3.72 6.66
N ALA A 53 -14.24 3.79 5.51
CA ALA A 53 -14.15 5.00 4.69
C ALA A 53 -14.55 4.74 3.21
N PRO A 54 -15.84 4.47 2.93
CA PRO A 54 -16.31 4.17 1.58
C PRO A 54 -16.01 5.34 0.63
N ARG A 55 -15.38 5.04 -0.51
CA ARG A 55 -15.10 5.99 -1.60
C ARG A 55 -14.25 7.20 -1.20
N CYS A 56 -13.57 7.13 -0.06
CA CYS A 56 -12.81 8.24 0.53
C CYS A 56 -11.29 8.11 0.40
N PHE A 57 -10.76 7.23 -0.47
CA PHE A 57 -9.31 6.94 -0.57
C PHE A 57 -8.44 8.21 -0.56
N HIS A 58 -8.63 9.11 -1.53
CA HIS A 58 -7.84 10.34 -1.63
C HIS A 58 -8.06 11.34 -0.48
N GLN A 59 -9.21 11.30 0.19
CA GLN A 59 -9.52 12.17 1.33
C GLN A 59 -8.83 11.70 2.61
N VAL A 60 -8.68 10.39 2.77
CA VAL A 60 -8.04 9.80 3.96
C VAL A 60 -6.52 9.79 3.83
N LEU A 61 -5.96 9.66 2.61
CA LEU A 61 -4.51 9.57 2.39
C LEU A 61 -3.69 10.62 3.16
N PRO A 62 -3.99 11.93 3.11
CA PRO A 62 -3.18 12.95 3.81
C PRO A 62 -3.18 12.83 5.33
N GLN A 63 -4.12 12.05 5.88
CA GLN A 63 -4.29 11.86 7.32
C GLN A 63 -3.61 10.58 7.82
N LEU A 64 -3.14 9.71 6.92
CA LEU A 64 -2.48 8.45 7.28
C LEU A 64 -1.01 8.68 7.62
N GLN A 65 -0.49 7.86 8.54
CA GLN A 65 0.93 7.88 8.91
C GLN A 65 1.74 6.83 8.15
N ALA A 66 1.15 5.68 7.82
CA ALA A 66 1.70 4.61 6.99
C ALA A 66 0.51 3.80 6.41
N ALA A 67 0.75 2.96 5.40
CA ALA A 67 -0.33 2.17 4.80
C ALA A 67 0.12 0.81 4.24
N TRP A 68 -0.69 -0.22 4.46
CA TRP A 68 -0.66 -1.41 3.60
C TRP A 68 -1.40 -1.11 2.29
N VAL A 69 -0.78 -1.43 1.16
CA VAL A 69 -1.30 -1.13 -0.18
C VAL A 69 -1.09 -2.30 -1.11
N THR A 70 -2.00 -2.46 -2.07
CA THR A 70 -2.05 -3.65 -2.95
C THR A 70 -2.00 -3.30 -4.44
N SER A 71 -2.45 -2.09 -4.80
CA SER A 71 -2.50 -1.61 -6.19
C SER A 71 -1.22 -0.88 -6.56
N GLY A 72 -0.79 -1.01 -7.82
CA GLY A 72 0.36 -0.29 -8.37
C GLY A 72 0.23 1.23 -8.28
N THR A 73 -0.95 1.78 -8.59
CA THR A 73 -1.17 3.24 -8.47
C THR A 73 -1.31 3.68 -7.02
N ALA A 74 -1.97 2.87 -6.18
CA ALA A 74 -2.19 3.20 -4.78
C ALA A 74 -0.87 3.36 -4.01
N VAL A 75 0.17 2.59 -4.34
CA VAL A 75 1.52 2.71 -3.75
C VAL A 75 2.16 4.05 -4.10
N LEU A 76 2.02 4.49 -5.36
CA LEU A 76 2.56 5.77 -5.80
C LEU A 76 1.77 6.94 -5.22
N GLU A 77 0.44 6.81 -5.12
CA GLU A 77 -0.43 7.81 -4.52
C GLU A 77 -0.15 7.96 -3.01
N THR A 78 -0.01 6.86 -2.27
CA THR A 78 0.42 6.92 -0.85
C THR A 78 1.78 7.59 -0.70
N ALA A 79 2.77 7.18 -1.50
CA ALA A 79 4.09 7.79 -1.48
C ALA A 79 4.04 9.29 -1.84
N ALA A 80 3.22 9.70 -2.80
CA ALA A 80 3.04 11.10 -3.20
C ALA A 80 2.48 11.97 -2.06
N HIS A 81 1.66 11.37 -1.19
CA HIS A 81 1.15 11.98 0.02
C HIS A 81 2.08 11.87 1.24
N ARG A 82 3.33 11.43 1.04
CA ARG A 82 4.32 11.20 2.12
C ARG A 82 3.85 10.19 3.17
N VAL A 83 3.03 9.22 2.73
CA VAL A 83 2.61 8.08 3.52
C VAL A 83 3.47 6.89 3.13
N PRO A 84 4.40 6.44 3.99
CA PRO A 84 5.22 5.25 3.74
C PRO A 84 4.36 4.01 3.47
N PRO A 85 4.47 3.39 2.29
CA PRO A 85 3.70 2.21 1.96
C PRO A 85 4.41 0.90 2.37
N VAL A 86 3.61 -0.14 2.58
CA VAL A 86 4.03 -1.55 2.61
C VAL A 86 3.21 -2.28 1.54
N LEU A 87 3.87 -2.81 0.51
CA LEU A 87 3.18 -3.48 -0.58
C LEU A 87 2.82 -4.91 -0.15
N VAL A 88 1.54 -5.25 -0.28
CA VAL A 88 1.00 -6.58 0.06
C VAL A 88 0.20 -7.13 -1.10
N TYR A 89 0.61 -8.27 -1.61
CA TYR A 89 -0.09 -8.97 -2.69
C TYR A 89 -0.19 -10.47 -2.38
N HIS A 90 -1.25 -10.85 -1.68
CA HIS A 90 -1.52 -12.25 -1.34
C HIS A 90 -2.14 -12.95 -2.57
N ILE A 91 -1.36 -13.87 -3.15
CA ILE A 91 -1.75 -14.67 -4.31
C ILE A 91 -1.93 -16.12 -3.89
N PRO A 92 -3.01 -16.81 -4.30
CA PRO A 92 -3.15 -18.25 -4.08
C PRO A 92 -1.94 -19.05 -4.61
N SER A 93 -1.62 -20.16 -3.95
CA SER A 93 -0.47 -21.01 -4.30
C SER A 93 -0.45 -21.46 -5.77
N ALA A 94 -1.62 -21.66 -6.37
CA ALA A 94 -1.76 -22.07 -7.77
C ALA A 94 -1.18 -21.06 -8.79
N PHE A 95 -1.19 -19.77 -8.47
CA PHE A 95 -0.68 -18.70 -9.34
C PHE A 95 0.70 -18.18 -8.89
N THR A 96 1.20 -18.68 -7.77
CA THR A 96 2.46 -18.23 -7.19
C THR A 96 3.66 -18.57 -8.09
N THR A 97 3.63 -19.72 -8.77
CA THR A 97 4.66 -20.11 -9.74
C THR A 97 4.78 -19.14 -10.92
N TRP A 98 3.66 -18.59 -11.40
CA TRP A 98 3.67 -17.58 -12.45
C TRP A 98 4.31 -16.27 -11.97
N LEU A 99 3.97 -15.82 -10.76
CA LEU A 99 4.56 -14.62 -10.17
C LEU A 99 6.08 -14.75 -10.01
N TYR A 100 6.55 -15.87 -9.45
CA TYR A 100 7.99 -16.11 -9.28
C TYR A 100 8.74 -16.09 -10.60
N ARG A 101 8.16 -16.59 -11.70
CA ARG A 101 8.76 -16.51 -13.03
C ARG A 101 8.92 -15.08 -13.53
N GLN A 102 7.98 -14.19 -13.21
CA GLN A 102 8.09 -12.76 -13.55
C GLN A 102 9.13 -12.05 -12.67
N MET A 103 9.20 -12.39 -11.38
CA MET A 103 10.20 -11.83 -10.46
C MET A 103 11.65 -12.18 -10.83
N LEU A 104 11.89 -13.27 -11.57
CA LEU A 104 13.24 -13.56 -12.11
C LEU A 104 13.68 -12.56 -13.19
N ALA A 105 12.74 -11.84 -13.81
CA ALA A 105 13.03 -10.89 -14.88
C ALA A 105 13.16 -9.44 -14.40
N ILE A 106 12.57 -9.09 -13.25
CA ILE A 106 12.56 -7.73 -12.70
C ILE A 106 12.87 -7.72 -11.19
N PRO A 107 13.71 -6.79 -10.70
CA PRO A 107 14.18 -6.80 -9.31
C PRO A 107 13.10 -6.46 -8.27
N PHE A 108 11.99 -5.84 -8.71
CA PHE A 108 10.88 -5.39 -7.88
C PHE A 108 9.55 -5.61 -8.61
N VAL A 109 8.44 -5.69 -7.86
CA VAL A 109 7.08 -5.73 -8.44
C VAL A 109 6.33 -4.43 -8.19
N GLY A 110 6.61 -3.76 -7.07
CA GLY A 110 5.97 -2.50 -6.71
C GLY A 110 6.42 -1.34 -7.59
N GLY A 111 5.46 -0.56 -8.09
CA GLY A 111 5.74 0.59 -8.96
C GLY A 111 6.73 1.59 -8.35
N LEU A 112 6.70 1.80 -7.03
CA LEU A 112 7.64 2.69 -6.35
C LEU A 112 9.09 2.16 -6.41
N ASN A 113 9.30 0.89 -6.07
CA ASN A 113 10.64 0.31 -6.10
C ASN A 113 11.16 0.16 -7.54
N LEU A 114 10.29 -0.17 -8.49
CA LEU A 114 10.60 -0.20 -9.92
C LEU A 114 11.06 1.18 -10.44
N LEU A 115 10.33 2.25 -10.14
CA LEU A 115 10.66 3.60 -10.59
C LEU A 115 11.96 4.13 -9.98
N THR A 116 12.23 3.78 -8.73
CA THR A 116 13.39 4.29 -7.99
C THR A 116 14.63 3.40 -8.17
N GLY A 117 14.47 2.20 -8.72
CA GLY A 117 15.56 1.22 -8.87
C GLY A 117 16.11 0.69 -7.54
N GLN A 118 15.42 0.92 -6.43
CA GLN A 118 15.84 0.50 -5.09
C GLN A 118 14.64 0.14 -4.21
N ARG A 119 14.89 -0.54 -3.10
CA ARG A 119 13.85 -0.97 -2.17
C ARG A 119 13.46 0.15 -1.21
N VAL A 120 12.56 1.04 -1.64
CA VAL A 120 11.99 2.12 -0.81
C VAL A 120 10.92 1.58 0.13
N CYS A 121 10.09 0.64 -0.33
CA CYS A 121 9.08 -0.02 0.49
C CYS A 121 9.26 -1.55 0.52
N PRO A 122 8.82 -2.24 1.59
CA PRO A 122 8.76 -3.69 1.61
C PRO A 122 7.73 -4.19 0.60
N GLU A 123 7.99 -5.37 0.06
CA GLU A 123 7.10 -6.06 -0.87
C GLU A 123 6.87 -7.48 -0.36
N HIS A 124 5.63 -7.76 0.04
CA HIS A 124 5.16 -9.06 0.50
C HIS A 124 4.29 -9.69 -0.58
N LEU A 125 4.79 -10.76 -1.20
CA LEU A 125 4.22 -11.35 -2.40
C LEU A 125 4.04 -12.86 -2.26
N GLY A 126 2.93 -13.39 -2.76
CA GLY A 126 2.68 -14.82 -2.89
C GLY A 126 1.74 -15.39 -1.83
N ALA A 127 1.77 -16.71 -1.66
CA ALA A 127 0.80 -17.46 -0.85
C ALA A 127 1.14 -17.55 0.63
N ARG A 128 2.39 -17.27 1.01
CA ARG A 128 2.87 -17.35 2.39
C ARG A 128 3.43 -16.00 2.79
N ILE A 129 2.57 -15.18 3.40
CA ILE A 129 2.94 -13.89 3.97
C ILE A 129 2.69 -14.00 5.48
N CYS A 130 3.66 -13.57 6.27
CA CYS A 130 3.61 -13.63 7.73
C CYS A 130 2.93 -12.36 8.27
N PRO A 131 1.80 -12.46 8.98
CA PRO A 131 1.13 -11.31 9.59
C PRO A 131 2.03 -10.51 10.53
N GLU A 132 2.90 -11.18 11.28
CA GLU A 132 3.88 -10.56 12.18
C GLU A 132 4.85 -9.67 11.40
N GLN A 133 5.36 -10.12 10.26
CA GLN A 133 6.26 -9.32 9.43
C GLN A 133 5.53 -8.10 8.83
N LEU A 134 4.24 -8.24 8.46
CA LEU A 134 3.43 -7.12 7.99
C LEU A 134 3.21 -6.07 9.08
N ALA A 135 2.98 -6.53 10.31
CA ALA A 135 2.87 -5.68 11.49
C ALA A 135 4.20 -4.97 11.78
N ASP A 136 5.31 -5.72 11.85
CA ASP A 136 6.66 -5.18 12.09
C ASP A 136 7.01 -4.11 11.06
N ASP A 137 6.79 -4.39 9.77
CA ASP A 137 7.05 -3.43 8.71
C ASP A 137 6.20 -2.19 8.90
N LEU A 138 4.88 -2.31 9.09
CA LEU A 138 4.03 -1.12 9.24
C LEU A 138 4.40 -0.30 10.49
N GLU A 139 4.68 -0.94 11.63
CA GLU A 139 5.14 -0.32 12.88
C GLU A 139 6.42 0.51 12.65
N GLN A 140 7.40 -0.09 11.99
CA GLN A 140 8.65 0.57 11.63
C GLN A 140 8.44 1.81 10.75
N ARG A 141 7.38 1.82 9.94
CA ARG A 141 6.99 3.00 9.14
C ARG A 141 6.17 4.01 9.94
N LEU A 142 5.38 3.61 10.93
CA LEU A 142 4.51 4.49 11.72
C LEU A 142 5.32 5.41 12.63
N ASP A 143 6.20 4.83 13.45
CA ASP A 143 6.99 5.53 14.47
C ASP A 143 8.39 4.94 14.71
N GLY A 144 8.75 3.85 14.02
CA GLY A 144 10.06 3.21 14.17
C GLY A 144 11.23 3.96 13.51
N ASP A 145 12.43 3.41 13.71
CA ASP A 145 13.70 4.05 13.39
C ASP A 145 13.86 4.37 11.90
N CYS A 146 13.37 3.48 11.04
CA CYS A 146 13.53 3.63 9.59
C CYS A 146 12.58 4.66 8.96
N ARG A 147 11.56 5.17 9.69
CA ARG A 147 10.57 6.11 9.15
C ARG A 147 11.21 7.33 8.50
N LYS A 148 12.21 7.92 9.16
CA LYS A 148 12.89 9.12 8.67
C LYS A 148 13.59 8.87 7.33
N ASP A 149 14.24 7.71 7.19
CA ASP A 149 14.97 7.39 5.98
C ASP A 149 14.04 7.00 4.82
N VAL A 150 12.93 6.31 5.11
CA VAL A 150 11.89 6.05 4.12
C VAL A 150 11.27 7.36 3.61
N LEU A 151 10.95 8.30 4.50
CA LEU A 151 10.41 9.61 4.11
C LEU A 151 11.41 10.43 3.29
N LYS A 152 12.70 10.41 3.64
CA LYS A 152 13.76 11.04 2.83
C LYS A 152 13.85 10.41 1.43
N SER A 153 13.76 9.09 1.34
CA SER A 153 13.78 8.38 0.06
C SER A 153 12.56 8.72 -0.80
N ILE A 154 11.37 8.76 -0.20
CA ILE A 154 10.13 9.20 -0.86
C ILE A 154 10.28 10.64 -1.36
N GLU A 155 10.81 11.56 -0.55
CA GLU A 155 10.99 12.97 -0.94
C GLU A 155 12.00 13.11 -2.09
N HIS A 156 13.11 12.36 -2.04
CA HIS A 156 14.12 12.35 -3.12
C HIS A 156 13.51 11.97 -4.47
N TRP A 157 12.62 10.98 -4.48
CA TRP A 157 11.98 10.47 -5.69
C TRP A 157 10.62 11.11 -6.02
N HIS A 158 10.13 12.03 -5.19
CA HIS A 158 8.76 12.57 -5.27
C HIS A 158 8.41 13.08 -6.66
N ARG A 159 9.32 13.83 -7.30
CA ARG A 159 9.12 14.37 -8.65
C ARG A 159 8.95 13.29 -9.72
N ALA A 160 9.51 12.10 -9.54
CA ALA A 160 9.41 11.02 -10.51
C ALA A 160 7.98 10.49 -10.66
N PHE A 161 7.17 10.53 -9.59
CA PHE A 161 5.82 9.96 -9.57
C PHE A 161 4.71 10.94 -9.19
N ALA A 162 5.02 12.14 -8.68
CA ALA A 162 4.05 13.10 -8.19
C ALA A 162 4.07 14.46 -8.93
N THR A 163 4.55 14.49 -10.18
CA THR A 163 4.53 15.72 -11.00
C THR A 163 3.16 15.90 -11.69
N PRO A 164 2.40 16.97 -11.39
CA PRO A 164 1.08 17.22 -11.99
C PRO A 164 1.12 17.34 -13.51
N GLY A 165 -0.01 17.09 -14.18
CA GLY A 165 -0.13 17.21 -15.64
C GLY A 165 0.52 16.10 -16.49
N PRO A 166 0.54 14.81 -16.07
CA PRO A 166 1.07 13.74 -16.92
C PRO A 166 0.32 13.64 -18.26
N ALA A 167 -1.00 13.82 -18.26
CA ALA A 167 -1.81 13.82 -19.48
C ALA A 167 -1.44 14.97 -20.43
N ALA A 168 -1.20 16.18 -19.90
CA ALA A 168 -0.79 17.33 -20.71
C ALA A 168 0.60 17.12 -21.33
N ARG A 169 1.56 16.58 -20.57
CA ARG A 169 2.89 16.21 -21.11
C ARG A 169 2.79 15.13 -22.19
N ALA A 170 1.95 14.12 -21.98
CA ALA A 170 1.72 13.09 -22.98
C ALA A 170 1.12 13.67 -24.27
N ALA A 171 0.13 14.56 -24.15
CA ALA A 171 -0.46 15.26 -25.29
C ALA A 171 0.59 16.11 -26.05
N GLN A 172 1.41 16.89 -25.35
CA GLN A 172 2.49 17.67 -25.95
C GLN A 172 3.52 16.80 -26.67
N ALA A 173 3.91 15.67 -26.08
CA ALA A 173 4.83 14.73 -26.70
C ALA A 173 4.25 14.12 -27.99
N ILE A 174 2.98 13.72 -27.97
CA ILE A 174 2.27 13.22 -29.15
C ILE A 174 2.20 14.31 -30.24
N GLU A 175 1.83 15.55 -29.89
CA GLU A 175 1.81 16.67 -30.84
C GLU A 175 3.17 16.93 -31.49
N SER A 176 4.27 16.82 -30.74
CA SER A 176 5.61 17.06 -31.25
C SER A 176 6.07 16.05 -32.31
N VAL A 177 5.49 14.84 -32.30
CA VAL A 177 5.76 13.80 -33.30
C VAL A 177 4.83 13.93 -34.51
N LEU A 178 3.63 14.50 -34.33
CA LEU A 178 2.62 14.64 -35.38
C LEU A 178 2.77 15.93 -36.20
N LYS A 179 3.41 16.97 -35.66
CA LYS A 179 3.72 18.20 -36.42
C LYS A 179 4.97 17.95 -37.29
N PRO A 180 4.88 18.09 -38.62
CA PRO A 180 5.99 17.86 -39.55
C PRO A 180 7.13 18.88 -39.39
#